data_AF-A0A1Y4IY81-F1
#
_entry.id   AF-A0A1Y4IY81-F1
#
_cell.length_a   1.000
_cell.length_b   1.000
_cell.length_c   1.000
_cell.angle_alpha   90.00
_cell.angle_beta   90.00
_cell.angle_gamma   90.00
#
_symmetry.space_group_name_H-M   'P 1'
#
loop_
_entity.id
_entity.type
_entity.pdbx_description
1 polymer ?
#
loop_
_entity_poly.entity_id
_entity_poly.type
_entity_poly.pdbx_seq_one_letter_code
_entity_poly.pdbx_strand_id
1 'polypeptide(L)'
;MYSSKQMIVMRRDLKMRKGKIAAQAGHACVTATLMALQKEGRLGQVQVADGWVGLAASEQQATPLSEWFDKGVAKICVYVDSEEELLRLHEKAQAAGVISALIQDAGMTEFHGEPTYTCLALEPLAAEKADEFTGGLPLY
;
A
#
# COMPACT_ATOMS: atom_id res chain seq x y z
N MET A 1 -2.03 19.17 -3.66
CA MET A 1 -1.53 18.23 -2.63
C MET A 1 -2.67 17.25 -2.37
N TYR A 2 -2.41 15.94 -2.39
CA TYR A 2 -3.46 14.94 -2.12
C TYR A 2 -3.87 15.05 -0.63
N SER A 3 -5.16 14.96 -0.30
CA SER A 3 -5.58 14.87 1.11
C SER A 3 -5.42 13.46 1.68
N SER A 4 -5.54 12.44 0.81
CA SER A 4 -5.35 11.03 1.14
C SER A 4 -4.56 10.34 0.03
N LYS A 5 -3.65 9.44 0.41
CA LYS A 5 -2.75 8.72 -0.51
C LYS A 5 -2.38 7.35 0.03
N GLN A 6 -2.08 6.42 -0.87
CA GLN A 6 -1.50 5.12 -0.54
C GLN A 6 -0.01 5.12 -0.89
N MET A 7 0.82 4.68 0.04
CA MET A 7 2.27 4.57 -0.16
C MET A 7 2.64 3.12 -0.42
N ILE A 8 3.44 2.89 -1.46
CA ILE A 8 4.03 1.61 -1.81
C ILE A 8 5.54 1.76 -1.70
N VAL A 9 6.19 0.92 -0.89
CA VAL A 9 7.63 0.98 -0.67
C VAL A 9 8.29 -0.25 -1.27
N MET A 10 9.14 -0.04 -2.26
CA MET A 10 9.80 -1.10 -3.03
C MET A 10 11.24 -1.31 -2.57
N ARG A 11 11.70 -2.57 -2.53
CA ARG A 11 13.13 -2.90 -2.40
C ARG A 11 13.83 -2.70 -3.74
N ARG A 12 14.63 -1.63 -3.86
CA ARG A 12 15.36 -1.33 -5.10
C ARG A 12 16.58 -2.23 -5.29
N ASP A 13 17.25 -2.60 -4.21
CA ASP A 13 18.45 -3.43 -4.20
C ASP A 13 18.24 -4.83 -4.78
N LEU A 14 17.00 -5.33 -4.78
CA LEU A 14 16.63 -6.59 -5.45
C LEU A 14 16.72 -6.52 -6.98
N LYS A 15 16.82 -5.32 -7.57
CA LYS A 15 16.92 -5.10 -9.03
C LYS A 15 15.88 -5.87 -9.85
N MET A 16 14.67 -5.99 -9.30
CA MET A 16 13.56 -6.71 -9.93
C MET A 16 13.27 -6.16 -11.33
N ARG A 17 12.85 -7.03 -12.25
CA ARG A 17 12.39 -6.58 -13.58
C ARG A 17 11.08 -5.80 -13.45
N LYS A 18 10.83 -4.88 -14.39
CA LYS A 18 9.64 -4.00 -14.41
C LYS A 18 8.31 -4.74 -14.21
N GLY A 19 8.15 -5.90 -14.85
CA GLY A 19 6.94 -6.72 -14.70
C GLY A 19 6.75 -7.27 -13.29
N LYS A 20 7.84 -7.67 -12.62
CA LYS A 20 7.80 -8.16 -11.24
C LYS A 20 7.46 -7.03 -10.28
N ILE A 21 8.12 -5.88 -10.42
CA ILE A 21 7.83 -4.67 -9.64
C ILE A 21 6.33 -4.35 -9.68
N ALA A 22 5.74 -4.31 -10.89
CA ALA A 22 4.32 -4.02 -11.07
C ALA A 22 3.42 -5.07 -10.37
N ALA A 23 3.76 -6.36 -10.49
CA ALA A 23 3.03 -7.43 -9.81
C ALA A 23 3.11 -7.31 -8.28
N GLN A 24 4.29 -7.07 -7.71
CA GLN A 24 4.48 -6.92 -6.26
C GLN A 24 3.75 -5.68 -5.72
N ALA A 25 3.83 -4.55 -6.42
CA ALA A 25 3.07 -3.34 -6.08
C ALA A 25 1.55 -3.60 -6.13
N GLY A 26 1.08 -4.35 -7.11
CA GLY A 26 -0.32 -4.79 -7.22
C GLY A 26 -0.75 -5.65 -6.02
N HIS A 27 0.04 -6.66 -5.66
CA HIS A 27 -0.23 -7.51 -4.49
C HIS A 27 -0.33 -6.69 -3.20
N ALA A 28 0.64 -5.80 -2.97
CA ALA A 28 0.70 -4.94 -1.79
C ALA A 28 -0.52 -4.01 -1.72
N CYS A 29 -0.81 -3.30 -2.81
CA CYS A 29 -1.95 -2.39 -2.92
C CYS A 29 -3.29 -3.09 -2.64
N VAL A 30 -3.56 -4.21 -3.31
CA VAL A 30 -4.82 -4.95 -3.14
C VAL A 30 -4.97 -5.44 -1.71
N THR A 31 -3.90 -6.01 -1.14
CA THR A 31 -3.92 -6.55 0.23
C THR A 31 -4.18 -5.45 1.25
N ALA A 32 -3.41 -4.35 1.19
CA ALA A 32 -3.59 -3.22 2.11
C ALA A 32 -5.00 -2.61 2.01
N THR A 33 -5.54 -2.47 0.78
CA THR A 33 -6.86 -1.88 0.56
C THR A 33 -7.98 -2.76 1.10
N LEU A 34 -7.93 -4.07 0.83
CA LEU A 34 -8.94 -5.01 1.34
C LEU A 34 -8.90 -5.15 2.87
N MET A 35 -7.70 -5.14 3.46
CA MET A 35 -7.55 -5.12 4.92
C MET A 35 -8.12 -3.83 5.52
N ALA A 36 -7.88 -2.67 4.89
CA ALA A 36 -8.42 -1.39 5.34
C ALA A 36 -9.96 -1.35 5.23
N LEU A 37 -10.53 -1.83 4.13
CA LEU A 37 -11.99 -1.95 3.96
C LEU A 37 -12.60 -2.87 5.02
N GLN A 38 -11.94 -3.99 5.33
CA GLN A 38 -12.39 -4.90 6.38
C GLN A 38 -12.29 -4.25 7.77
N LYS A 39 -11.17 -3.59 8.07
CA LYS A 39 -10.93 -2.86 9.33
C LYS A 39 -11.97 -1.78 9.58
N GLU A 40 -12.39 -1.06 8.54
CA GLU A 40 -13.41 -0.01 8.64
C GLU A 40 -14.86 -0.53 8.50
N GLY A 41 -15.07 -1.83 8.25
CA GLY A 41 -16.41 -2.38 8.03
C GLY A 41 -17.08 -1.88 6.74
N ARG A 42 -16.29 -1.55 5.72
CA ARG A 42 -16.72 -0.96 4.45
C ARG A 42 -16.74 -1.92 3.26
N LEU A 43 -16.38 -3.19 3.42
CA LEU A 43 -16.39 -4.17 2.32
C LEU A 43 -17.75 -4.23 1.60
N GLY A 44 -18.87 -4.18 2.35
CA GLY A 44 -20.22 -4.20 1.77
C GLY A 44 -20.62 -2.92 1.04
N GLN A 45 -19.80 -1.86 1.10
CA GLN A 45 -20.04 -0.59 0.41
C GLN A 45 -19.33 -0.52 -0.95
N VAL A 46 -18.44 -1.47 -1.26
CA VAL A 46 -17.72 -1.46 -2.54
C VAL A 46 -18.73 -1.63 -3.68
N GLN A 47 -18.72 -0.67 -4.60
CA GLN A 47 -19.58 -0.66 -5.77
C GLN A 47 -18.81 -0.25 -7.02
N VAL A 48 -19.38 -0.56 -8.18
CA VAL A 48 -18.89 -0.09 -9.47
C VAL A 48 -19.86 0.95 -10.00
N ALA A 49 -19.38 2.17 -10.23
CA ALA A 49 -20.13 3.27 -10.83
C ALA A 49 -19.29 3.89 -11.95
N ASP A 50 -19.89 4.14 -13.10
CA ASP A 50 -19.23 4.75 -14.28
C ASP A 50 -17.91 4.06 -14.71
N GLY A 51 -17.84 2.73 -14.53
CA GLY A 51 -16.65 1.93 -14.85
C GLY A 51 -15.52 2.03 -13.83
N TRP A 52 -15.73 2.71 -12.70
CA TRP A 52 -14.78 2.85 -11.61
C TRP A 52 -15.27 2.16 -10.35
N VAL A 53 -14.33 1.61 -9.58
CA VAL A 53 -14.61 1.09 -8.24
C VAL A 53 -14.62 2.25 -7.26
N GLY A 54 -15.68 2.35 -6.47
CA GLY A 54 -15.81 3.33 -5.40
C GLY A 54 -16.56 2.75 -4.21
N LEU A 55 -16.88 3.62 -3.25
CA LEU A 55 -17.73 3.27 -2.12
C LEU A 55 -19.13 3.87 -2.31
N ALA A 56 -20.14 3.12 -1.91
CA ALA A 56 -21.51 3.61 -1.82
C ALA A 56 -21.60 4.72 -0.77
N ALA A 57 -22.45 5.70 -1.03
CA ALA A 57 -22.75 6.75 -0.06
C ALA A 57 -23.25 6.10 1.25
N SER A 58 -22.71 6.56 2.37
CA SER A 58 -23.10 6.09 3.69
C SER A 58 -23.07 7.24 4.69
N GLU A 59 -23.79 7.09 5.80
CA GLU A 59 -23.75 8.04 6.92
C GLU A 59 -22.49 7.87 7.79
N GLN A 60 -21.61 6.91 7.45
CA GLN A 60 -20.37 6.72 8.17
C GLN A 60 -19.44 7.93 7.99
N GLN A 61 -18.73 8.30 9.06
CA GLN A 61 -17.75 9.37 9.03
C GLN A 61 -16.71 9.13 7.92
N ALA A 62 -16.40 10.19 7.18
CA ALA A 62 -15.32 10.15 6.18
C ALA A 62 -13.98 9.79 6.83
N THR A 63 -13.29 8.85 6.21
CA THR A 63 -11.94 8.38 6.55
C THR A 63 -10.99 8.62 5.39
N PRO A 64 -9.67 8.59 5.62
CA PRO A 64 -8.70 8.62 4.52
C PRO A 64 -8.94 7.54 3.47
N LEU A 65 -9.41 6.34 3.85
CA LEU A 65 -9.79 5.29 2.91
C LEU A 65 -10.95 5.71 2.00
N SER A 66 -12.04 6.22 2.59
CA SER A 66 -13.19 6.67 1.78
C SER A 66 -12.83 7.85 0.86
N GLU A 67 -12.09 8.83 1.37
CA GLU A 67 -11.62 9.94 0.54
C GLU A 67 -10.69 9.49 -0.57
N TRP A 68 -9.88 8.46 -0.33
CA TRP A 68 -8.97 7.90 -1.32
C TRP A 68 -9.73 7.27 -2.49
N PHE A 69 -10.83 6.57 -2.23
CA PHE A 69 -11.73 6.10 -3.28
C PHE A 69 -12.33 7.26 -4.08
N ASP A 70 -12.81 8.30 -3.40
CA ASP A 70 -13.45 9.46 -4.05
C ASP A 70 -12.47 10.32 -4.86
N LYS A 71 -11.18 10.33 -4.48
CA LYS A 71 -10.14 11.20 -5.05
C LYS A 71 -9.20 10.47 -6.02
N GLY A 72 -9.68 9.41 -6.64
CA GLY A 72 -8.98 8.73 -7.74
C GLY A 72 -7.88 7.77 -7.31
N VAL A 73 -7.94 7.25 -6.08
CA VAL A 73 -7.12 6.14 -5.57
C VAL A 73 -5.61 6.33 -5.75
N ALA A 74 -5.11 7.52 -5.42
CA ALA A 74 -3.71 7.93 -5.63
C ALA A 74 -2.71 7.00 -4.92
N LYS A 75 -1.72 6.51 -5.67
CA LYS A 75 -0.64 5.65 -5.17
C LYS A 75 0.69 6.30 -5.46
N ILE A 76 1.60 6.26 -4.50
CA ILE A 76 2.96 6.79 -4.65
C ILE A 76 3.95 5.68 -4.33
N CYS A 77 4.80 5.38 -5.30
CA CYS A 77 5.87 4.42 -5.15
C CYS A 77 7.17 5.12 -4.72
N VAL A 78 7.68 4.70 -3.57
CA VAL A 78 9.00 5.10 -3.04
C VAL A 78 9.85 3.85 -2.82
N TYR A 79 11.12 4.01 -2.44
CA TYR A 79 11.98 2.86 -2.22
C TYR A 79 12.88 2.94 -0.99
N VAL A 80 13.35 1.75 -0.63
CA VAL A 80 14.44 1.48 0.30
C VAL A 80 15.47 0.58 -0.39
N ASP A 81 16.67 0.49 0.15
CA ASP A 81 17.80 -0.24 -0.44
C ASP A 81 18.20 -1.49 0.37
N SER A 82 17.37 -1.89 1.34
CA SER A 82 17.62 -3.08 2.14
C SER A 82 16.36 -3.69 2.75
N GLU A 83 16.43 -4.98 3.09
CA GLU A 83 15.36 -5.70 3.77
C GLU A 83 15.07 -5.11 5.14
N GLU A 84 16.13 -4.78 5.85
CA GLU A 84 16.08 -4.24 7.18
C GLU A 84 15.32 -2.91 7.22
N GLU A 85 15.55 -2.01 6.26
CA GLU A 85 14.78 -0.75 6.15
C GLU A 85 13.30 -1.02 5.87
N LEU A 86 12.99 -1.98 5.00
CA LEU A 86 11.60 -2.37 4.71
C LEU A 86 10.90 -2.91 5.95
N LEU A 87 11.55 -3.82 6.69
CA LEU A 87 11.01 -4.44 7.89
C LEU A 87 10.85 -3.43 9.04
N ARG A 88 11.83 -2.55 9.26
CA ARG A 88 11.72 -1.46 10.24
C ARG A 88 10.53 -0.54 9.95
N LEU A 89 10.28 -0.23 8.67
CA LEU A 89 9.13 0.56 8.27
C LEU A 89 7.81 -0.18 8.55
N HIS A 90 7.76 -1.48 8.26
CA HIS A 90 6.61 -2.33 8.55
C HIS A 90 6.29 -2.35 10.06
N GLU A 91 7.28 -2.59 10.91
CA GLU A 91 7.14 -2.59 12.37
C GLU A 91 6.67 -1.23 12.90
N LYS A 92 7.26 -0.13 12.40
CA LYS A 92 6.86 1.24 12.76
C LYS A 92 5.39 1.51 12.41
N ALA A 93 4.92 1.05 11.25
CA ALA A 93 3.52 1.20 10.84
C ALA A 93 2.58 0.38 11.74
N GLN A 94 2.90 -0.90 12.00
CA GLN A 94 2.13 -1.77 12.88
C GLN A 94 2.01 -1.20 14.30
N ALA A 95 3.11 -0.70 14.87
CA ALA A 95 3.12 -0.06 16.19
C ALA A 95 2.23 1.19 16.27
N ALA A 96 2.01 1.87 15.14
CA ALA A 96 1.12 3.02 15.03
C ALA A 96 -0.34 2.65 14.71
N GLY A 97 -0.69 1.35 14.68
CA GLY A 97 -2.02 0.87 14.31
C GLY A 97 -2.35 1.02 12.82
N VAL A 98 -1.33 1.27 12.00
CA VAL A 98 -1.45 1.41 10.55
C VAL A 98 -1.27 0.06 9.88
N ILE A 99 -2.19 -0.30 8.99
CA ILE A 99 -2.04 -1.50 8.17
C ILE A 99 -0.83 -1.32 7.25
N SER A 100 0.03 -2.34 7.25
CA SER A 100 1.17 -2.46 6.36
C SER A 100 1.14 -3.86 5.74
N ALA A 101 0.77 -3.94 4.47
CA ALA A 101 0.76 -5.19 3.72
C ALA A 101 2.17 -5.49 3.21
N LEU A 102 2.94 -6.23 4.01
CA LEU A 102 4.28 -6.71 3.65
C LEU A 102 4.17 -7.91 2.71
N ILE A 103 4.82 -7.83 1.54
CA ILE A 103 4.75 -8.87 0.52
C ILE A 103 6.05 -9.69 0.51
N GLN A 104 5.88 -11.00 0.62
CA GLN A 104 6.93 -11.98 0.41
C GLN A 104 6.69 -12.70 -0.91
N ASP A 105 7.66 -12.64 -1.80
CA ASP A 105 7.65 -13.47 -2.99
C ASP A 105 8.16 -14.86 -2.64
N ALA A 106 7.47 -15.90 -3.11
CA ALA A 106 7.86 -17.29 -2.86
C ALA A 106 9.17 -17.70 -3.57
N GLY A 107 9.79 -16.81 -4.38
CA GLY A 107 11.10 -17.04 -4.98
C GLY A 107 11.12 -17.98 -6.18
N MET A 108 9.97 -18.57 -6.54
CA MET A 108 9.81 -19.56 -7.61
C MET A 108 10.19 -19.07 -9.02
N THR A 109 10.36 -17.75 -9.22
CA THR A 109 10.61 -17.17 -10.55
C THR A 109 11.85 -16.29 -10.64
N GLU A 110 12.24 -15.59 -9.57
CA GLU A 110 13.31 -14.56 -9.62
C GLU A 110 14.30 -14.61 -8.44
N PHE A 111 13.99 -15.33 -7.36
CA PHE A 111 14.85 -15.40 -6.16
C PHE A 111 15.35 -16.82 -5.89
N HIS A 112 15.47 -17.65 -6.93
CA HIS A 112 16.08 -18.97 -6.87
C HIS A 112 15.46 -19.92 -5.82
N GLY A 113 14.17 -19.76 -5.53
CA GLY A 113 13.46 -20.55 -4.52
C GLY A 113 13.52 -20.00 -3.10
N GLU A 114 14.21 -18.87 -2.88
CA GLU A 114 14.30 -18.22 -1.57
C GLU A 114 13.13 -17.26 -1.33
N PRO A 115 12.32 -17.46 -0.27
CA PRO A 115 11.29 -16.51 0.13
C PRO A 115 11.90 -15.14 0.43
N THR A 116 11.48 -14.11 -0.31
CA THR A 116 12.13 -12.79 -0.29
C THR A 116 11.11 -11.69 -0.07
N TYR A 117 11.32 -10.81 0.91
CA TYR A 117 10.45 -9.64 1.10
C TYR A 117 10.77 -8.58 0.05
N THR A 118 9.77 -8.26 -0.78
CA THR A 118 9.96 -7.43 -1.98
C THR A 118 9.50 -5.99 -1.80
N CYS A 119 8.36 -5.80 -1.13
CA CYS A 119 7.76 -4.49 -0.96
C CYS A 119 6.73 -4.51 0.16
N LEU A 120 6.22 -3.33 0.52
CA LEU A 120 5.02 -3.19 1.31
C LEU A 120 4.11 -2.09 0.76
N ALA A 121 2.84 -2.13 1.13
CA ALA A 121 1.94 -0.99 0.98
C ALA A 121 1.29 -0.65 2.31
N LEU A 122 1.18 0.64 2.62
CA LEU A 122 0.34 1.10 3.73
C LEU A 122 -1.13 1.09 3.29
N GLU A 123 -2.06 1.04 4.25
CA GLU A 123 -3.44 1.47 3.95
C GLU A 123 -3.45 2.91 3.44
N PRO A 124 -4.51 3.36 2.73
CA PRO A 124 -4.67 4.78 2.43
C PRO A 124 -4.68 5.61 3.72
N LEU A 125 -3.88 6.66 3.74
CA LEU A 125 -3.70 7.54 4.90
C LEU A 125 -3.86 8.99 4.48
N ALA A 126 -4.20 9.84 5.45
CA ALA A 126 -4.04 11.28 5.31
C ALA A 126 -2.60 11.57 4.89
N ALA A 127 -2.40 12.55 4.00
CA ALA A 127 -1.11 12.76 3.37
C ALA A 127 0.02 13.02 4.39
N GLU A 128 -0.27 13.82 5.41
CA GLU A 128 0.65 14.16 6.50
C GLU A 128 1.01 12.91 7.31
N LYS A 129 0.01 12.05 7.60
CA LYS A 129 0.22 10.79 8.33
C LYS A 129 1.07 9.81 7.53
N ALA A 130 0.86 9.72 6.22
CA ALA A 130 1.71 8.92 5.34
C ALA A 130 3.16 9.45 5.33
N ASP A 131 3.35 10.77 5.34
CA ASP A 131 4.68 11.40 5.32
C ASP A 131 5.49 11.14 6.60
N GLU A 132 4.84 10.90 7.75
CA GLU A 132 5.52 10.43 8.97
C GLU A 132 6.29 9.11 8.77
N PHE A 133 5.86 8.28 7.82
CA PHE A 133 6.48 6.99 7.51
C PHE A 133 7.43 7.08 6.32
N THR A 134 7.02 7.76 5.24
CA THR A 134 7.67 7.66 3.94
C THR A 134 8.11 9.00 3.35
N GLY A 135 7.89 10.13 4.04
CA GLY A 135 8.15 11.47 3.49
C GLY A 135 9.64 11.75 3.20
N GLY A 136 10.55 11.04 3.88
CA GLY A 136 11.99 11.11 3.61
C GLY A 136 12.48 10.13 2.55
N LEU A 137 11.61 9.26 2.02
CA LEU A 137 12.01 8.24 1.06
C LEU A 137 11.98 8.78 -0.38
N PRO A 138 12.95 8.41 -1.21
CA PRO A 138 13.00 8.80 -2.62
C PRO A 138 11.93 8.07 -3.46
N LEU A 139 11.46 8.73 -4.52
CA LEU A 139 10.57 8.13 -5.52
C LEU A 139 11.28 7.01 -6.29
N TYR A 140 10.58 5.90 -6.53
CA TYR A 140 11.09 4.71 -7.21
C TYR A 140 11.11 4.81 -8.74
#